data_AF-A0A2R6AVV3-F1
#
_entry.id   AF-A0A2R6AVV3-F1
#
_cell.length_a   1.000
_cell.length_b   1.000
_cell.length_c   1.000
_cell.angle_alpha   90.00
_cell.angle_beta   90.00
_cell.angle_gamma   90.00
#
_symmetry.space_group_name_H-M   'P 1'
#
loop_
_entity.id
_entity.type
_entity.pdbx_description
1 polymer ?
#
loop_
_entity_poly.entity_id
_entity_poly.type
_entity_poly.pdbx_seq_one_letter_code
_entity_poly.pdbx_strand_id
1 'polypeptide(L)'
;MAANKVRKLKTDIPSFPRPYHWVRVRLGDSWRKPRGIDNKLRHAFKGYPPTVNIGYRTPRQVRGLHPRGLIPTRVNSMAELELVDPSKQCVIIASNIGAQKFARIEAAASQRGVYVVNGKQKKQDLDNVNKEGE
;
A
#
# COMPACT_ATOMS: atom_id res chain seq x y z
N MET A 1 -13.43 -5.44 -12.43
CA MET A 1 -13.16 -4.00 -12.72
C MET A 1 -11.69 -3.85 -13.09
N ALA A 2 -11.36 -3.05 -14.10
CA ALA A 2 -9.97 -2.88 -14.55
C ALA A 2 -9.09 -2.24 -13.47
N ALA A 3 -7.89 -2.79 -13.24
CA ALA A 3 -6.89 -2.30 -12.28
C ALA A 3 -6.64 -0.78 -12.38
N ASN A 4 -6.64 -0.23 -13.59
CA ASN A 4 -6.42 1.19 -13.84
C ASN A 4 -7.46 2.11 -13.17
N LYS A 5 -8.72 1.65 -13.05
CA LYS A 5 -9.79 2.43 -12.40
C LYS A 5 -9.55 2.54 -10.89
N VAL A 6 -9.12 1.46 -10.24
CA VAL A 6 -8.81 1.43 -8.80
C VAL A 6 -7.61 2.35 -8.50
N ARG A 7 -6.56 2.25 -9.31
CA ARG A 7 -5.37 3.09 -9.18
C ARG A 7 -5.71 4.58 -9.29
N LYS A 8 -6.48 4.96 -10.31
CA LYS A 8 -6.89 6.35 -10.54
C LYS A 8 -7.67 6.93 -9.35
N LEU A 9 -8.66 6.18 -8.86
CA LEU A 9 -9.45 6.60 -7.70
C LEU A 9 -8.61 6.81 -6.43
N LYS A 10 -7.46 6.14 -6.30
CA LYS A 10 -6.54 6.35 -5.18
C LYS A 10 -5.59 7.53 -5.40
N THR A 11 -5.14 7.78 -6.63
CA THR A 11 -4.25 8.91 -6.94
C THR A 11 -4.95 10.26 -6.80
N ASP A 12 -6.26 10.29 -7.02
CA ASP A 12 -7.06 11.52 -6.91
C ASP A 12 -7.26 11.96 -5.43
N ILE A 13 -6.92 11.11 -4.46
CA ILE A 13 -7.06 11.40 -3.03
C ILE A 13 -5.79 12.11 -2.54
N PRO A 14 -5.91 13.29 -1.92
CA PRO A 14 -4.76 14.01 -1.37
C PRO A 14 -4.18 13.32 -0.11
N SER A 15 -2.90 13.56 0.18
CA SER A 15 -2.17 12.90 1.28
C SER A 15 -2.62 13.29 2.71
N PHE A 16 -3.38 14.38 2.84
CA PHE A 16 -3.84 14.93 4.13
C PHE A 16 -2.74 15.07 5.21
N PRO A 17 -1.69 15.87 4.95
CA PRO A 17 -0.62 16.08 5.92
C PRO A 17 -1.09 16.92 7.12
N ARG A 18 -0.44 16.76 8.27
CA ARG A 18 -0.68 17.62 9.45
C ARG A 18 -0.49 19.11 9.10
N PRO A 19 -1.37 20.00 9.59
CA PRO A 19 -1.19 21.44 9.46
C PRO A 19 0.20 21.92 9.86
N TYR A 20 0.88 22.64 8.95
CA TYR A 20 2.18 23.28 9.16
C TYR A 20 3.35 22.33 9.46
N HIS A 21 3.25 21.03 9.15
CA HIS A 21 4.37 20.11 9.35
C HIS A 21 5.60 20.51 8.51
N TRP A 22 5.38 21.01 7.29
CA TRP A 22 6.42 21.51 6.40
C TRP A 22 7.15 22.76 6.92
N VAL A 23 6.56 23.49 7.87
CA VAL A 23 7.18 24.68 8.49
C VAL A 23 7.94 24.29 9.76
N ARG A 24 7.49 23.26 10.48
CA ARG A 24 7.98 22.93 11.82
C ARG A 24 8.40 21.47 11.89
N VAL A 25 9.71 21.24 11.92
CA VAL A 25 10.34 19.89 12.00
C VAL A 25 9.81 19.05 13.17
N ARG A 26 9.47 19.68 14.31
CA ARG A 26 8.90 18.98 15.48
C ARG A 26 7.50 18.39 15.25
N LEU A 27 6.83 18.76 14.17
CA LEU A 27 5.52 18.24 13.81
C LEU A 27 5.70 17.12 12.79
N GLY A 28 5.29 15.90 13.12
CA GLY A 28 5.20 14.82 12.13
C GLY A 28 4.01 14.96 11.18
N ASP A 29 3.98 14.10 10.17
CA ASP A 29 3.05 14.19 9.02
C ASP A 29 1.64 13.67 9.32
N SER A 30 1.47 12.92 10.41
CA SER A 30 0.19 12.33 10.83
C SER A 30 -0.91 13.39 10.95
N TRP A 31 -1.98 13.24 10.18
CA TRP A 31 -3.12 14.16 10.16
C TRP A 31 -3.63 14.48 11.59
N ARG A 32 -3.88 15.78 11.82
CA ARG A 32 -4.57 16.27 13.03
C ARG A 32 -5.54 17.37 12.62
N LYS A 33 -6.78 17.26 13.09
CA LYS A 33 -7.82 18.27 12.80
C LYS A 33 -7.35 19.65 13.31
N PRO A 34 -7.29 20.68 12.44
CA PRO A 34 -6.93 22.03 12.87
C PRO A 34 -8.02 22.61 13.78
N ARG A 35 -7.64 23.16 14.94
CA ARG A 35 -8.58 23.69 15.95
C ARG A 35 -8.58 25.21 16.09
N GLY A 36 -7.43 25.85 15.93
CA GLY A 36 -7.24 27.29 16.18
C GLY A 36 -8.14 28.19 15.31
N ILE A 37 -8.51 29.35 15.85
CA ILE A 37 -9.50 30.25 15.25
C ILE A 37 -9.01 30.81 13.91
N ASP A 38 -7.74 31.19 13.83
CA ASP A 38 -7.13 31.77 12.63
C ASP A 38 -6.48 30.73 11.72
N ASN A 39 -6.67 29.44 12.01
CA ASN A 39 -6.02 28.40 11.24
C ASN A 39 -6.62 28.34 9.84
N LYS A 40 -5.81 28.66 8.83
CA LYS A 40 -6.25 28.75 7.45
C LYS A 40 -6.77 27.44 6.87
N LEU A 41 -6.23 26.31 7.33
CA LEU A 41 -6.71 24.97 6.98
C LEU A 41 -8.12 24.72 7.53
N ARG A 42 -8.44 25.22 8.72
CA ARG A 42 -9.78 25.09 9.32
C ARG A 42 -10.84 25.76 8.45
N HIS A 43 -10.49 26.89 7.86
CA HIS A 43 -11.34 27.68 6.95
C HIS A 43 -11.23 27.27 5.49
N ALA A 44 -10.45 26.22 5.16
CA ALA A 44 -10.26 25.70 3.82
C ALA A 44 -9.81 26.75 2.77
N PHE A 45 -8.92 27.67 3.15
CA PHE A 45 -8.37 28.65 2.20
C PHE A 45 -7.59 27.97 1.06
N LYS A 46 -7.78 28.49 -0.17
CA LYS A 46 -7.03 28.06 -1.36
C LYS A 46 -5.52 28.23 -1.14
N GLY A 47 -4.73 27.26 -1.59
CA GLY A 47 -3.27 27.23 -1.45
C GLY A 47 -2.77 26.44 -0.22
N TYR A 48 -3.66 26.11 0.72
CA TYR A 48 -3.35 25.16 1.80
C TYR A 48 -3.83 23.75 1.43
N PRO A 49 -3.21 22.68 1.97
CA PRO A 49 -3.69 21.31 1.78
C PRO A 49 -5.18 21.14 2.13
N PRO A 50 -5.90 20.22 1.49
CA PRO A 50 -7.30 19.99 1.80
C PRO A 50 -7.49 19.40 3.21
N THR A 51 -8.63 19.67 3.82
CA THR A 51 -9.05 19.05 5.09
C THR A 51 -9.72 17.70 4.84
N VAL A 52 -9.52 16.76 5.77
CA VAL A 52 -10.17 15.44 5.70
C VAL A 52 -11.68 15.58 5.85
N ASN A 53 -12.42 15.19 4.80
CA ASN A 53 -13.87 15.18 4.73
C ASN A 53 -14.41 13.85 4.18
N ILE A 54 -15.68 13.53 4.46
CA ILE A 54 -16.33 12.28 4.02
C ILE A 54 -16.40 12.17 2.49
N GLY A 55 -16.43 13.30 1.77
CA GLY A 55 -16.46 13.34 0.30
C GLY A 55 -15.25 12.70 -0.38
N TYR A 56 -14.10 12.61 0.29
CA TYR A 56 -12.91 11.95 -0.25
C TYR A 56 -12.94 10.42 -0.16
N ARG A 57 -14.04 9.85 0.36
CA ARG A 57 -14.18 8.41 0.56
C ARG A 57 -14.30 7.68 -0.77
N THR A 58 -13.55 6.61 -0.95
CA THR A 58 -13.68 5.72 -2.11
C THR A 58 -15.00 4.93 -2.11
N PRO A 59 -15.52 4.58 -3.32
CA PRO A 59 -16.69 3.72 -3.45
C PRO A 59 -16.54 2.42 -2.66
N ARG A 60 -17.65 1.92 -2.09
CA ARG A 60 -17.62 0.73 -1.21
C ARG A 60 -17.00 -0.49 -1.88
N GLN A 61 -17.28 -0.70 -3.17
CA GLN A 61 -16.77 -1.83 -3.95
C GLN A 61 -15.25 -1.84 -4.12
N VAL A 62 -14.61 -0.67 -4.12
CA VAL A 62 -13.17 -0.52 -4.44
C VAL A 62 -12.32 -0.32 -3.18
N ARG A 63 -12.95 0.00 -2.06
CA ARG A 63 -12.26 0.30 -0.81
C ARG A 63 -11.47 -0.90 -0.32
N GLY A 64 -10.21 -0.67 0.06
CA GLY A 64 -9.32 -1.71 0.57
C GLY A 64 -8.64 -2.56 -0.50
N LEU A 65 -9.03 -2.44 -1.77
CA LEU A 65 -8.37 -3.19 -2.85
C LEU A 65 -6.96 -2.67 -3.14
N HIS A 66 -6.07 -3.59 -3.54
CA HIS A 66 -4.79 -3.30 -4.15
C HIS A 66 -4.99 -2.59 -5.50
N PRO A 67 -4.05 -1.78 -6.03
CA PRO A 67 -4.18 -1.15 -7.36
C PRO A 67 -4.50 -2.14 -8.50
N ARG A 68 -4.11 -3.42 -8.35
CA ARG A 68 -4.46 -4.50 -9.28
C ARG A 68 -5.93 -4.96 -9.21
N GLY A 69 -6.70 -4.49 -8.22
CA GLY A 69 -8.08 -4.89 -7.97
C GLY A 69 -8.25 -6.13 -7.09
N LEU A 70 -7.16 -6.61 -6.50
CA LEU A 70 -7.14 -7.78 -5.60
C LEU A 70 -7.30 -7.36 -4.13
N ILE A 71 -7.82 -8.25 -3.29
CA ILE A 71 -7.94 -8.03 -1.85
C ILE A 71 -6.61 -8.39 -1.17
N PRO A 72 -5.90 -7.44 -0.54
CA PRO A 72 -4.66 -7.73 0.17
C PRO A 72 -4.95 -8.55 1.43
N THR A 73 -4.36 -9.73 1.50
CA THR A 73 -4.48 -10.68 2.63
C THR A 73 -3.11 -10.87 3.25
N ARG A 74 -3.00 -10.66 4.56
CA ARG A 74 -1.73 -10.84 5.28
C ARG A 74 -1.55 -12.32 5.62
N VAL A 75 -0.37 -12.86 5.34
CA VAL A 75 -0.03 -14.28 5.58
C VAL A 75 1.22 -14.39 6.44
N ASN A 76 1.15 -15.23 7.47
CA ASN A 76 2.25 -15.55 8.39
C ASN A 76 2.78 -16.99 8.23
N SER A 77 2.01 -17.89 7.62
CA SER A 77 2.29 -19.32 7.56
C SER A 77 1.89 -19.95 6.23
N MET A 78 2.38 -21.17 5.97
CA MET A 78 2.02 -21.94 4.77
C MET A 78 0.54 -22.37 4.79
N ALA A 79 -0.01 -22.68 5.97
CA ALA A 79 -1.42 -23.03 6.12
C ALA A 79 -2.34 -21.84 5.78
N GLU A 80 -1.95 -20.63 6.16
CA GLU A 80 -2.69 -19.42 5.77
C GLU A 80 -2.64 -19.18 4.26
N LEU A 81 -1.54 -19.52 3.59
CA LEU A 81 -1.44 -19.43 2.13
C LEU A 81 -2.42 -20.38 1.42
N GLU A 82 -2.77 -21.50 2.05
CA GLU A 82 -3.72 -22.47 1.51
C GLU A 82 -5.15 -21.97 1.46
N LEU A 83 -5.52 -21.07 2.37
CA LEU A 83 -6.85 -20.50 2.47
C LEU A 83 -7.08 -19.35 1.48
N VAL A 84 -6.05 -18.93 0.73
CA VAL A 84 -6.10 -17.77 -0.16
C VAL A 84 -6.64 -18.17 -1.54
N ASP A 85 -7.64 -17.44 -2.04
CA ASP A 85 -8.16 -17.59 -3.41
C ASP A 85 -7.28 -16.80 -4.41
N PRO A 86 -6.57 -17.47 -5.34
CA PRO A 86 -5.66 -16.82 -6.29
C PRO A 86 -6.35 -15.80 -7.22
N SER A 87 -7.66 -15.95 -7.44
CA SER A 87 -8.39 -15.10 -8.39
C SER A 87 -8.76 -13.75 -7.80
N LYS A 88 -8.99 -13.68 -6.48
CA LYS A 88 -9.55 -12.49 -5.81
C LYS A 88 -8.57 -11.83 -4.86
N GLN A 89 -7.62 -12.57 -4.32
CA GLN A 89 -6.74 -12.10 -3.26
C GLN A 89 -5.30 -11.94 -3.74
N CYS A 90 -4.57 -11.03 -3.10
CA CYS A 90 -3.12 -10.94 -3.19
C CYS A 90 -2.51 -11.07 -1.80
N VAL A 91 -1.32 -11.63 -1.72
CA VAL A 91 -0.69 -11.95 -0.44
C VAL A 91 0.31 -10.86 -0.06
N ILE A 92 0.23 -10.42 1.19
CA ILE A 92 1.26 -9.63 1.87
C ILE A 92 1.89 -10.55 2.90
N ILE A 93 3.13 -10.97 2.64
CA ILE A 93 3.87 -11.78 3.60
C ILE A 93 4.28 -10.89 4.79
N ALA A 94 4.01 -11.33 6.02
CA ALA A 94 4.31 -10.50 7.18
C ALA A 94 5.82 -10.24 7.35
N SER A 95 6.14 -9.03 7.83
CA SER A 95 7.54 -8.58 8.04
C SER A 95 8.28 -9.37 9.12
N ASN A 96 7.57 -10.03 10.04
CA ASN A 96 8.16 -10.84 11.11
C ASN A 96 8.67 -12.21 10.61
N ILE A 97 8.37 -12.59 9.37
CA ILE A 97 8.82 -13.87 8.82
C ILE A 97 10.29 -13.75 8.41
N GLY A 98 11.11 -14.65 8.94
CA GLY A 98 12.53 -14.76 8.56
C GLY A 98 12.71 -15.12 7.08
N ALA A 99 13.87 -14.76 6.51
CA ALA A 99 14.13 -14.86 5.07
C ALA A 99 13.91 -16.27 4.48
N GLN A 100 14.28 -17.33 5.21
CA GLN A 100 14.11 -18.71 4.74
C GLN A 100 12.63 -19.09 4.60
N LYS A 101 11.80 -18.79 5.61
CA LYS A 101 10.35 -19.02 5.57
C LYS A 101 9.68 -18.15 4.51
N PHE A 102 10.16 -16.91 4.35
CA PHE A 102 9.69 -15.99 3.32
C PHE A 102 9.88 -16.58 1.92
N ALA A 103 11.09 -17.03 1.59
CA ALA A 103 11.40 -17.64 0.29
C ALA A 103 10.54 -18.89 0.01
N ARG A 104 10.30 -19.71 1.04
CA ARG A 104 9.43 -20.89 0.92
C ARG A 104 7.98 -20.53 0.61
N ILE A 105 7.44 -19.53 1.29
CA ILE A 105 6.07 -19.03 1.06
C ILE A 105 5.97 -18.40 -0.34
N GLU A 106 6.98 -17.63 -0.75
CA GLU A 106 7.03 -16.99 -2.06
C GLU A 106 7.06 -18.02 -3.21
N ALA A 107 7.90 -19.05 -3.09
CA ALA A 107 7.95 -20.14 -4.06
C ALA A 107 6.60 -20.88 -4.18
N ALA A 108 5.98 -21.20 -3.04
CA ALA A 108 4.67 -21.86 -3.03
C ALA A 108 3.54 -20.95 -3.56
N ALA A 109 3.61 -19.64 -3.30
CA ALA A 109 2.65 -18.68 -3.85
C ALA A 109 2.78 -18.57 -5.37
N SER A 110 4.01 -18.56 -5.88
CA SER A 110 4.30 -18.55 -7.32
C SER A 110 3.74 -19.80 -8.02
N GLN A 111 3.96 -20.98 -7.43
CA GLN A 111 3.40 -22.24 -7.94
C GLN A 111 1.86 -22.24 -8.01
N ARG A 112 1.19 -21.55 -7.07
CA ARG A 112 -0.27 -21.42 -7.04
C ARG A 112 -0.81 -20.26 -7.89
N GLY A 113 0.07 -19.47 -8.52
CA GLY A 113 -0.32 -18.29 -9.29
C GLY A 113 -0.84 -17.13 -8.42
N VAL A 114 -0.56 -17.12 -7.12
CA VAL A 114 -0.98 -16.06 -6.19
C VAL A 114 0.01 -14.91 -6.26
N TYR A 115 -0.49 -13.68 -6.45
CA TYR A 115 0.36 -12.50 -6.51
C TYR A 115 0.83 -12.07 -5.11
N VAL A 116 2.16 -12.03 -4.91
CA VAL A 116 2.80 -11.53 -3.68
C VAL A 116 3.15 -10.05 -3.85
N VAL A 117 2.60 -9.18 -2.99
CA VAL A 117 2.77 -7.72 -3.07
C VAL A 117 4.18 -7.28 -2.72
N ASN A 118 4.77 -7.89 -1.69
CA ASN A 118 6.11 -7.59 -1.20
C ASN A 118 7.16 -8.64 -1.63
N GLY A 119 6.93 -9.31 -2.76
CA GLY A 119 7.87 -10.29 -3.30
C GLY A 119 9.24 -9.67 -3.59
N LYS A 120 10.30 -10.44 -3.30
CA LYS A 120 11.70 -9.99 -3.42
C LYS A 120 12.36 -10.43 -4.73
N GLN A 121 11.72 -11.32 -5.49
CA GLN A 121 12.21 -11.92 -6.75
C GLN A 121 12.26 -10.95 -7.94
N LYS A 122 12.81 -9.76 -7.74
CA LYS A 122 13.21 -8.84 -8.83
C LYS A 122 14.65 -8.36 -8.73
N LYS A 123 15.42 -8.82 -7.73
CA LYS A 123 16.78 -8.29 -7.48
C LYS A 123 17.91 -9.31 -7.56
N GLN A 124 17.67 -10.61 -7.42
CA GLN A 124 18.76 -11.60 -7.30
C GLN A 124 19.18 -12.24 -8.64
N ASP A 125 18.30 -12.28 -9.64
CA ASP A 125 18.63 -12.94 -10.92
C ASP A 125 19.49 -12.06 -11.85
N LEU A 126 19.31 -10.73 -11.82
CA LEU A 126 20.12 -9.78 -12.62
C LEU A 126 21.57 -9.66 -12.12
N ASP A 127 21.78 -9.83 -10.81
CA ASP A 127 23.11 -9.76 -10.18
C ASP A 127 23.93 -11.04 -10.39
N ASN A 128 23.29 -12.15 -10.78
CA ASN A 128 23.95 -13.43 -11.07
C ASN A 128 24.26 -13.57 -12.57
N VAL A 129 23.40 -13.10 -13.47
CA VAL A 129 23.67 -13.07 -14.92
C VAL A 129 24.86 -12.16 -15.26
N ASN A 130 25.04 -11.05 -14.56
CA ASN A 130 26.20 -10.16 -14.75
C ASN A 130 27.53 -10.71 -14.19
N LYS A 131 27.50 -11.80 -13.38
CA LYS A 131 28.71 -12.45 -12.84
C LYS A 131 29.16 -13.67 -13.63
N GLU A 132 28.30 -14.21 -14.48
CA GLU A 132 28.63 -15.33 -15.37
C GLU A 132 29.15 -14.85 -16.74
N GLY A 133 29.12 -13.53 -16.98
CA GLY A 133 29.58 -12.87 -18.22
C GLY A 133 30.86 -12.05 -18.10
N GLU A 134 31.54 -12.07 -16.94
CA GLU A 134 32.94 -11.63 -16.74
C GLU A 134 33.83 -12.86 -16.54
#